data_AF-A0A3E0KPE7-F1
#
_entry.id   AF-A0A3E0KPE7-F1
#
_cell.length_a   1.000
_cell.length_b   1.000
_cell.length_c   1.000
_cell.angle_alpha   90.00
_cell.angle_beta   90.00
_cell.angle_gamma   90.00
#
_symmetry.space_group_name_H-M   'P 1'
#
loop_
_entity.id
_entity.type
_entity.pdbx_description
1 polymer ?
#
loop_
_entity_poly.entity_id
_entity_poly.type
_entity_poly.pdbx_seq_one_letter_code
_entity_poly.pdbx_strand_id
1 'polypeptide(L)'
;MKQDAVAGDQPMSPMRARTLGESFRFALEGIAYAFRTQRNVRIHVAAAALVALVAWAVGVSGAGLALLVVAIGTVLAAELFNTAVEAAVDLVTPDFHPLAGAAKNVAAGGVLVLAAAAVVIGYLVFRPYLPPALAAVPAGGLVAALLLAPPVTRKVMAVHAPSGQAGAAGSGQQTAKVAALSAAEMDRLVAAARAARERAYAPYSEFQVGAALLTASGEIVTGCNVENASYGATMCAERVALGTAVAAGHRQFRALAVVTDADPPAPPCGICRQSIAEFAAEDLPVILANVKGERRVLTLKDLFPGAFHLSPREEG
;
A
#
# COMPACT_ATOMS: atom_id res chain seq x y z
N MET A 1 46.39 -1.66 8.98
CA MET A 1 45.06 -1.16 8.57
C MET A 1 44.07 -1.71 9.59
N LYS A 2 43.52 -0.83 10.44
CA LYS A 2 42.72 -1.21 11.62
C LYS A 2 41.40 -1.85 11.17
N GLN A 3 41.09 -3.01 11.75
CA GLN A 3 39.75 -3.58 11.78
C GLN A 3 38.99 -2.82 12.86
N ASP A 4 38.14 -1.88 12.46
CA ASP A 4 37.17 -1.30 13.38
C ASP A 4 35.96 -2.25 13.41
N ALA A 5 35.87 -2.96 14.53
CA ALA A 5 34.76 -3.80 14.90
C ALA A 5 33.46 -2.99 14.86
N VAL A 6 32.47 -3.51 14.13
CA VAL A 6 31.09 -3.02 14.20
C VAL A 6 30.60 -3.26 15.62
N ALA A 7 30.54 -2.18 16.39
CA ALA A 7 30.06 -2.17 17.75
C ALA A 7 28.62 -2.71 17.79
N GLY A 8 28.41 -3.68 18.69
CA GLY A 8 27.13 -4.34 18.90
C GLY A 8 26.02 -3.37 19.28
N ASP A 9 24.83 -3.78 18.86
CA ASP A 9 23.51 -3.28 19.22
C ASP A 9 23.37 -3.11 20.74
N GLN A 10 23.53 -1.88 21.22
CA GLN A 10 23.15 -1.50 22.58
C GLN A 10 21.72 -0.94 22.52
N PRO A 11 20.77 -1.40 23.35
CA PRO A 11 19.43 -0.85 23.37
C PRO A 11 19.51 0.63 23.78
N MET A 12 19.20 1.52 22.84
CA MET A 12 19.11 2.97 23.07
C MET A 12 18.12 3.24 24.21
N SER A 13 18.62 3.80 25.33
CA SER A 13 17.72 4.24 26.41
C SER A 13 16.76 5.31 25.87
N PRO A 14 15.46 5.26 26.19
CA PRO A 14 14.51 6.25 25.69
C PRO A 14 14.94 7.66 26.13
N MET A 15 15.21 8.53 25.16
CA MET A 15 15.58 9.93 25.39
C MET A 15 14.40 10.68 26.02
N ARG A 16 14.37 10.72 27.36
CA ARG A 16 13.50 11.64 28.10
C ARG A 16 14.14 13.03 28.13
N ALA A 17 13.38 14.05 27.75
CA ALA A 17 13.81 15.44 27.91
C ALA A 17 14.10 15.71 29.40
N ARG A 18 15.25 16.33 29.69
CA ARG A 18 15.67 16.68 31.05
C ARG A 18 15.35 18.13 31.39
N THR A 19 15.08 18.95 30.36
CA THR A 19 14.75 20.38 30.49
C THR A 19 13.61 20.81 29.56
N LEU A 20 12.98 21.96 29.87
CA LEU A 20 11.97 22.57 29.00
C LEU A 20 12.55 22.92 27.62
N GLY A 21 13.78 23.43 27.56
CA GLY A 21 14.43 23.77 26.29
C GLY A 21 14.64 22.56 25.38
N GLU A 22 15.01 21.40 25.94
CA GLU A 22 15.10 20.15 25.19
C GLU A 22 13.75 19.68 24.65
N SER A 23 12.67 19.89 25.41
CA SER A 23 11.31 19.54 24.98
C SER A 23 10.87 20.37 23.76
N PHE A 24 11.17 21.67 23.76
CA PHE A 24 10.93 22.54 22.60
C PHE A 24 11.76 22.09 21.39
N ARG A 25 13.03 21.74 21.59
CA ARG A 25 13.88 21.24 20.50
C ARG A 25 13.31 19.96 19.90
N PHE A 26 12.89 18.98 20.70
CA PHE A 26 12.27 17.75 20.21
C PHE A 26 10.97 18.02 19.45
N ALA A 27 10.14 18.95 19.93
CA ALA A 27 8.92 19.35 19.22
C ALA A 27 9.24 19.99 17.85
N LEU A 28 10.23 20.88 17.78
CA LEU A 28 10.67 21.50 16.53
C LEU A 28 11.29 20.49 15.56
N GLU A 29 12.07 19.53 16.06
CA GLU A 29 12.60 18.42 15.27
C GLU A 29 11.48 17.56 14.69
N GLY A 30 10.43 17.27 15.47
CA GLY A 30 9.25 16.55 15.00
C GLY A 30 8.49 17.29 13.89
N ILE A 31 8.30 18.60 14.04
CA ILE A 31 7.68 19.44 13.00
C ILE A 31 8.55 19.46 11.74
N ALA A 32 9.87 19.64 11.89
CA ALA A 32 10.81 19.65 10.78
C ALA A 32 10.87 18.29 10.06
N TYR A 33 10.81 17.19 10.80
CA TYR A 33 10.70 15.85 10.25
C TYR A 33 9.45 15.72 9.38
N ALA A 34 8.27 16.02 9.94
CA ALA A 34 7.00 15.92 9.23
C ALA A 34 6.96 16.77 7.96
N PHE A 35 7.52 17.99 7.99
CA PHE A 35 7.60 18.86 6.82
C PHE A 35 8.50 18.29 5.71
N ARG A 36 9.62 17.65 6.07
CA ARG A 36 10.57 17.08 5.09
C ARG A 36 10.05 15.79 4.47
N THR A 37 9.40 14.94 5.26
CA THR A 37 8.99 13.60 4.83
C THR A 37 7.61 13.60 4.17
N GLN A 38 6.66 14.37 4.68
CA GLN A 38 5.26 14.28 4.27
C GLN A 38 4.86 15.33 3.23
N ARG A 39 4.23 14.88 2.14
CA ARG A 39 3.68 15.77 1.11
C ARG A 39 2.46 16.55 1.61
N ASN A 40 1.59 15.91 2.39
CA ASN A 40 0.35 16.54 2.85
C ASN A 40 0.63 17.73 3.77
N VAL A 41 1.54 17.58 4.74
CA VAL A 41 2.00 18.67 5.62
C VAL A 41 2.47 19.89 4.81
N ARG A 42 3.27 19.68 3.75
CA ARG A 42 3.74 20.78 2.88
C ARG A 42 2.60 21.50 2.17
N ILE A 43 1.60 20.75 1.69
CA ILE A 43 0.40 21.32 1.05
C ILE A 43 -0.40 22.15 2.06
N HIS A 44 -0.61 21.64 3.27
CA HIS A 44 -1.37 22.36 4.30
C HIS A 44 -0.65 23.61 4.80
N VAL A 45 0.68 23.57 4.95
CA VAL A 45 1.48 24.77 5.29
C VAL A 45 1.40 25.82 4.18
N ALA A 46 1.49 25.42 2.90
CA ALA A 46 1.35 26.35 1.78
C ALA A 46 -0.06 26.96 1.72
N ALA A 47 -1.10 26.15 1.92
CA ALA A 47 -2.48 26.63 1.99
C ALA A 47 -2.70 27.60 3.16
N ALA A 48 -2.15 27.29 4.35
CA ALA A 48 -2.19 28.15 5.52
C ALA A 48 -1.52 29.51 5.26
N ALA A 49 -0.35 29.51 4.62
CA ALA A 49 0.35 30.75 4.24
C ALA A 49 -0.46 31.59 3.25
N LEU A 50 -1.10 30.95 2.25
CA LEU A 50 -1.98 31.63 1.31
C LEU A 50 -3.20 32.25 2.01
N VAL A 51 -3.87 31.49 2.89
CA VAL A 51 -5.03 31.98 3.66
C VAL A 51 -4.65 33.16 4.54
N ALA A 52 -3.49 33.09 5.22
CA ALA A 52 -2.99 34.19 6.03
C ALA A 52 -2.69 35.45 5.20
N LEU A 53 -2.07 35.28 4.02
CA LEU A 53 -1.79 36.38 3.09
C LEU A 53 -3.09 37.05 2.59
N VAL A 54 -4.07 36.25 2.20
CA VAL A 54 -5.38 36.76 1.74
C VAL A 54 -6.12 37.45 2.88
N ALA A 55 -6.12 36.87 4.09
CA ALA A 55 -6.73 37.47 5.27
C ALA A 55 -6.14 38.84 5.61
N TRP A 56 -4.82 38.97 5.49
CA TRP A 56 -4.12 40.24 5.65
C TRP A 56 -4.51 41.23 4.53
N ALA A 57 -4.50 40.79 3.27
CA ALA A 57 -4.76 41.65 2.12
C ALA A 57 -6.18 42.25 2.11
N VAL A 58 -7.19 41.48 2.55
CA VAL A 58 -8.60 41.96 2.58
C VAL A 58 -8.97 42.64 3.91
N GLY A 59 -8.06 42.69 4.89
CA GLY A 59 -8.32 43.32 6.18
C GLY A 59 -9.38 42.58 7.01
N VAL A 60 -9.21 41.26 7.19
CA VAL A 60 -10.09 40.45 8.04
C VAL A 60 -10.08 40.98 9.48
N SER A 61 -11.26 41.04 10.11
CA SER A 61 -11.41 41.45 11.52
C SER A 61 -10.60 40.58 12.48
N GLY A 62 -10.27 41.10 13.67
CA GLY A 62 -9.52 40.34 14.69
C GLY A 62 -10.20 39.02 15.08
N ALA A 63 -11.53 38.99 15.18
CA ALA A 63 -12.29 37.77 15.47
C ALA A 63 -12.20 36.76 14.31
N GLY A 64 -12.27 37.23 13.06
CA GLY A 64 -12.08 36.38 11.87
C GLY A 64 -10.66 35.80 11.81
N LEU A 65 -9.65 36.60 12.11
CA LEU A 65 -8.26 36.16 12.17
C LEU A 65 -8.05 35.09 13.26
N ALA A 66 -8.64 35.29 14.44
CA ALA A 66 -8.58 34.29 15.53
C ALA A 66 -9.20 32.94 15.10
N LEU A 67 -10.35 32.97 14.43
CA LEU A 67 -10.99 31.75 13.89
C LEU A 67 -10.13 31.06 12.84
N LEU A 68 -9.49 31.83 11.93
CA LEU A 68 -8.58 31.27 10.94
C LEU A 68 -7.34 30.63 11.59
N VAL A 69 -6.76 31.28 12.60
CA VAL A 69 -5.61 30.75 13.34
C VAL A 69 -5.96 29.42 14.02
N VAL A 70 -7.13 29.34 14.68
CA VAL A 70 -7.60 28.10 15.31
C VAL A 70 -7.83 27.02 14.26
N ALA A 71 -8.54 27.33 13.16
CA ALA A 71 -8.82 26.37 12.11
C ALA A 71 -7.54 25.80 11.46
N ILE A 72 -6.60 26.68 11.09
CA ILE A 72 -5.30 26.31 10.53
C ILE A 72 -4.50 25.47 11.53
N GLY A 73 -4.42 25.92 12.80
CA GLY A 73 -3.69 25.23 13.85
C GLY A 73 -4.21 23.82 14.10
N THR A 74 -5.54 23.64 14.13
CA THR A 74 -6.16 22.33 14.31
C THR A 74 -5.86 21.38 13.14
N VAL A 75 -5.93 21.86 11.89
CA VAL A 75 -5.61 21.03 10.71
C VAL A 75 -4.13 20.63 10.71
N LEU A 76 -3.22 21.56 10.99
CA LEU A 76 -1.78 21.26 11.06
C LEU A 76 -1.45 20.29 12.20
N ALA A 77 -2.06 20.45 13.37
CA ALA A 77 -1.89 19.52 14.49
C ALA A 77 -2.41 18.12 14.15
N ALA A 78 -3.54 18.02 13.47
CA ALA A 78 -4.09 16.75 13.01
C ALA A 78 -3.17 16.05 11.99
N GLU A 79 -2.58 16.79 11.07
CA GLU A 79 -1.59 16.26 10.11
C GLU A 79 -0.30 15.76 10.79
N LEU A 80 0.18 16.48 11.81
CA LEU A 80 1.33 16.03 12.62
C LEU A 80 0.99 14.74 13.39
N PHE A 81 -0.21 14.67 13.96
CA PHE A 81 -0.67 13.45 14.63
C PHE A 81 -0.84 12.28 13.66
N ASN A 82 -1.43 12.52 12.49
CA ASN A 82 -1.55 11.52 11.43
C ASN A 82 -0.17 10.99 11.00
N THR A 83 0.80 11.88 10.81
CA THR A 83 2.20 11.51 10.50
C THR A 83 2.82 10.64 11.60
N ALA A 84 2.56 10.97 12.87
CA ALA A 84 3.05 10.18 14.00
C ALA A 84 2.41 8.78 14.05
N VAL A 85 1.10 8.68 13.78
CA VAL A 85 0.39 7.39 13.68
C VAL A 85 0.93 6.55 12.52
N GLU A 86 1.12 7.14 11.35
CA GLU A 86 1.71 6.46 10.18
C GLU A 86 3.08 5.88 10.53
N ALA A 87 3.98 6.70 11.09
CA ALA A 87 5.33 6.27 11.46
C ALA A 87 5.32 5.18 12.54
N ALA A 88 4.45 5.27 13.54
CA ALA A 88 4.34 4.27 14.60
C ALA A 88 3.80 2.94 14.07
N VAL A 89 2.81 2.98 13.17
CA VAL A 89 2.26 1.77 12.55
C VAL A 89 3.28 1.14 11.61
N ASP A 90 4.00 1.93 10.81
CA ASP A 90 5.04 1.45 9.89
C ASP A 90 6.22 0.81 10.64
N LEU A 91 6.55 1.30 11.82
CA LEU A 91 7.59 0.72 12.67
C LEU A 91 7.20 -0.67 13.19
N VAL A 92 5.94 -0.84 13.59
CA VAL A 92 5.47 -2.08 14.26
C VAL A 92 4.97 -3.12 13.27
N THR A 93 4.46 -2.68 12.10
CA THR A 93 3.80 -3.55 11.12
C THR A 93 4.45 -3.37 9.74
N PRO A 94 5.62 -3.98 9.50
CA PRO A 94 6.34 -3.86 8.23
C PRO A 94 5.60 -4.57 7.08
N ASP A 95 4.78 -5.58 7.40
CA ASP A 95 3.90 -6.27 6.45
C ASP A 95 2.46 -5.75 6.52
N PHE A 96 1.69 -5.95 5.45
CA PHE A 96 0.30 -5.49 5.42
C PHE A 96 -0.56 -6.19 6.48
N HIS A 97 -1.16 -5.40 7.38
CA HIS A 97 -2.16 -5.88 8.34
C HIS A 97 -3.49 -5.10 8.18
N PRO A 98 -4.65 -5.78 8.07
CA PRO A 98 -5.94 -5.10 7.86
C PRO A 98 -6.27 -4.03 8.91
N LEU A 99 -5.98 -4.29 10.19
CA LEU A 99 -6.20 -3.31 11.26
C LEU A 99 -5.22 -2.13 11.19
N ALA A 100 -3.99 -2.34 10.73
CA ALA A 100 -3.03 -1.27 10.52
C ALA A 100 -3.49 -0.34 9.38
N GLY A 101 -4.02 -0.94 8.30
CA GLY A 101 -4.68 -0.19 7.23
C GLY A 101 -5.90 0.60 7.73
N ALA A 102 -6.76 -0.04 8.54
CA ALA A 102 -7.91 0.64 9.14
C ALA A 102 -7.48 1.81 10.04
N ALA A 103 -6.46 1.64 10.88
CA ALA A 103 -5.94 2.71 11.75
C ALA A 103 -5.44 3.91 10.94
N LYS A 104 -4.65 3.66 9.88
CA LYS A 104 -4.19 4.72 8.97
C LYS A 104 -5.35 5.42 8.27
N ASN A 105 -6.33 4.66 7.78
CA ASN A 105 -7.50 5.22 7.12
C ASN A 105 -8.35 6.08 8.08
N VAL A 106 -8.51 5.66 9.33
CA VAL A 106 -9.22 6.43 10.36
C VAL A 106 -8.48 7.73 10.68
N ALA A 107 -7.15 7.68 10.83
CA ALA A 107 -6.35 8.87 11.06
C ALA A 107 -6.46 9.88 9.91
N ALA A 108 -6.32 9.42 8.66
CA ALA A 108 -6.51 10.24 7.46
C ALA A 108 -7.95 10.80 7.36
N GLY A 109 -8.96 10.00 7.72
CA GLY A 109 -10.35 10.43 7.77
C GLY A 109 -10.59 11.56 8.78
N GLY A 110 -9.93 11.49 9.95
CA GLY A 110 -9.96 12.57 10.95
C GLY A 110 -9.40 13.89 10.42
N VAL A 111 -8.27 13.84 9.70
CA VAL A 111 -7.69 15.04 9.04
C VAL A 111 -8.66 15.62 8.01
N LEU A 112 -9.31 14.78 7.19
CA LEU A 112 -10.28 15.22 6.19
C LEU A 112 -11.47 15.97 6.82
N VAL A 113 -12.02 15.45 7.91
CA VAL A 113 -13.14 16.10 8.64
C VAL A 113 -12.71 17.49 9.15
N LEU A 114 -11.53 17.59 9.73
CA LEU A 114 -11.00 18.86 10.24
C LEU A 114 -10.69 19.85 9.11
N ALA A 115 -10.17 19.37 7.98
CA ALA A 115 -9.95 20.19 6.79
C ALA A 115 -11.28 20.74 6.23
N ALA A 116 -12.33 19.90 6.15
CA ALA A 116 -13.65 20.34 5.72
C ALA A 116 -14.23 21.42 6.68
N ALA A 117 -14.11 21.22 7.99
CA ALA A 117 -14.51 22.22 8.97
C ALA A 117 -13.72 23.53 8.82
N ALA A 118 -12.42 23.46 8.58
CA ALA A 118 -11.58 24.64 8.34
C ALA A 118 -11.99 25.40 7.08
N VAL A 119 -12.40 24.71 6.01
CA VAL A 119 -12.92 25.36 4.79
C VAL A 119 -14.23 26.09 5.06
N VAL A 120 -15.13 25.55 5.88
CA VAL A 120 -16.36 26.24 6.28
C VAL A 120 -16.05 27.49 7.09
N ILE A 121 -15.16 27.38 8.07
CA ILE A 121 -14.71 28.53 8.88
C ILE A 121 -14.12 29.59 7.96
N GLY A 122 -13.22 29.20 7.05
CA GLY A 122 -12.65 30.08 6.03
C GLY A 122 -13.72 30.77 5.20
N TYR A 123 -14.68 30.02 4.66
CA TYR A 123 -15.79 30.58 3.89
C TYR A 123 -16.58 31.61 4.70
N LEU A 124 -16.95 31.31 5.94
CA LEU A 124 -17.72 32.23 6.79
C LEU A 124 -16.94 33.50 7.12
N VAL A 125 -15.63 33.38 7.37
CA VAL A 125 -14.75 34.53 7.63
C VAL A 125 -14.57 35.39 6.39
N PHE A 126 -14.39 34.77 5.21
CA PHE A 126 -14.19 35.49 3.95
C PHE A 126 -15.48 35.95 3.28
N ARG A 127 -16.66 35.45 3.70
CA ARG A 127 -17.96 35.74 3.06
C ARG A 127 -18.23 37.22 2.79
N PRO A 128 -17.94 38.17 3.72
CA PRO A 128 -18.16 39.59 3.46
C PRO A 128 -17.28 40.17 2.35
N TYR A 129 -16.18 39.49 2.02
CA TYR A 129 -15.17 39.91 1.05
C TYR A 129 -15.30 39.19 -0.31
N LEU A 130 -16.25 38.24 -0.43
CA LEU A 130 -16.47 37.47 -1.66
C LEU A 130 -17.39 38.21 -2.63
N PRO A 131 -17.25 38.00 -3.96
CA PRO A 131 -18.20 38.50 -4.93
C PRO A 131 -19.60 37.89 -4.70
N PRO A 132 -20.70 38.58 -5.07
CA PRO A 132 -22.07 38.18 -4.73
C PRO A 132 -22.44 36.74 -5.14
N ALA A 133 -21.93 36.28 -6.28
CA ALA A 133 -22.18 34.93 -6.78
C ALA A 133 -21.64 33.84 -5.83
N LEU A 134 -20.51 34.08 -5.17
CA LEU A 134 -19.89 33.14 -4.23
C LEU A 134 -20.47 33.28 -2.81
N ALA A 135 -20.82 34.49 -2.39
CA ALA A 135 -21.41 34.74 -1.08
C ALA A 135 -22.84 34.19 -0.90
N ALA A 136 -23.53 33.91 -2.01
CA ALA A 136 -24.87 33.33 -2.04
C ALA A 136 -24.90 31.81 -1.72
N VAL A 137 -23.74 31.14 -1.74
CA VAL A 137 -23.67 29.68 -1.48
C VAL A 137 -23.99 29.41 0.01
N PRO A 138 -24.95 28.53 0.33
CA PRO A 138 -25.23 28.17 1.72
C PRO A 138 -24.06 27.35 2.30
N ALA A 139 -23.62 27.69 3.52
CA ALA A 139 -22.49 27.03 4.17
C ALA A 139 -22.65 25.50 4.28
N GLY A 140 -23.89 25.02 4.49
CA GLY A 140 -24.21 23.58 4.50
C GLY A 140 -24.00 22.88 3.16
N GLY A 141 -24.16 23.60 2.03
CA GLY A 141 -23.87 23.08 0.69
C GLY A 141 -22.37 22.87 0.46
N LEU A 142 -21.53 23.71 1.08
CA LEU A 142 -20.08 23.57 1.03
C LEU A 142 -19.61 22.32 1.78
N VAL A 143 -20.17 22.07 2.98
CA VAL A 143 -19.90 20.87 3.79
C VAL A 143 -20.30 19.61 3.03
N ALA A 144 -21.53 19.59 2.49
CA ALA A 144 -22.03 18.46 1.73
C ALA A 144 -21.16 18.19 0.50
N ALA A 145 -20.75 19.22 -0.25
CA ALA A 145 -19.88 19.05 -1.41
C ALA A 145 -18.48 18.53 -1.05
N LEU A 146 -17.93 18.90 0.11
CA LEU A 146 -16.61 18.44 0.58
C LEU A 146 -16.65 17.01 1.15
N LEU A 147 -17.72 16.63 1.85
CA LEU A 147 -17.90 15.31 2.44
C LEU A 147 -18.44 14.27 1.45
N LEU A 148 -19.24 14.71 0.47
CA LEU A 148 -19.80 13.89 -0.61
C LEU A 148 -18.99 14.00 -1.90
N ALA A 149 -17.91 14.79 -1.91
CA ALA A 149 -16.92 14.69 -2.97
C ALA A 149 -16.54 13.21 -3.05
N PRO A 150 -16.65 12.57 -4.24
CA PRO A 150 -16.23 11.19 -4.38
C PRO A 150 -14.82 11.13 -3.80
N PRO A 151 -14.50 10.13 -2.97
CA PRO A 151 -13.17 10.02 -2.41
C PRO A 151 -12.23 10.22 -3.58
N VAL A 152 -11.31 11.19 -3.47
CA VAL A 152 -10.22 11.27 -4.42
C VAL A 152 -9.58 9.92 -4.23
N THR A 153 -9.94 8.99 -5.13
CA THR A 153 -9.22 7.77 -5.32
C THR A 153 -7.89 8.32 -5.79
N ARG A 154 -6.99 8.61 -4.83
CA ARG A 154 -5.69 8.01 -4.94
C ARG A 154 -6.07 6.59 -5.31
N LYS A 155 -5.89 6.24 -6.60
CA LYS A 155 -5.30 4.97 -6.95
C LYS A 155 -4.43 4.68 -5.76
N VAL A 156 -4.86 3.75 -4.90
CA VAL A 156 -4.01 3.24 -3.84
C VAL A 156 -2.71 3.09 -4.58
N MET A 157 -1.71 3.89 -4.20
CA MET A 157 -0.44 3.83 -4.88
C MET A 157 -0.13 2.35 -4.78
N ALA A 158 -0.15 1.66 -5.92
CA ALA A 158 0.56 0.42 -6.06
C ALA A 158 1.90 0.80 -5.47
N VAL A 159 2.17 0.27 -4.27
CA VAL A 159 3.41 0.53 -3.57
C VAL A 159 4.43 0.10 -4.59
N HIS A 160 5.06 1.10 -5.22
CA HIS A 160 6.27 0.87 -5.95
C HIS A 160 7.15 0.29 -4.87
N ALA A 161 7.34 -1.03 -4.92
CA ALA A 161 8.47 -1.67 -4.29
C ALA A 161 9.68 -0.77 -4.57
N PRO A 162 10.57 -0.56 -3.58
CA PRO A 162 11.66 0.38 -3.73
C PRO A 162 12.32 0.14 -5.07
N SER A 163 12.28 1.14 -5.93
CA SER A 163 13.10 1.22 -7.12
C SER A 163 14.53 1.33 -6.64
N GLY A 164 15.10 0.18 -6.25
CA GLY A 164 16.54 -0.03 -6.28
C GLY A 164 16.96 0.23 -7.72
N GLN A 165 17.85 1.19 -7.88
CA GLN A 165 18.40 1.59 -9.15
C GLN A 165 18.92 0.37 -9.91
N ALA A 166 18.16 -0.09 -10.90
CA ALA A 166 18.69 -0.85 -12.01
C ALA A 166 18.86 0.16 -13.14
N GLY A 167 20.09 0.63 -13.30
CA GLY A 167 20.48 1.52 -14.38
C GLY A 167 20.10 0.94 -15.73
N ALA A 168 19.82 1.84 -16.66
CA ALA A 168 19.78 1.54 -18.08
C ALA A 168 21.09 0.85 -18.49
N ALA A 169 21.05 -0.47 -18.72
CA ALA A 169 22.06 -1.20 -19.46
C ALA A 169 21.50 -2.57 -19.88
N GLY A 170 21.50 -2.83 -21.19
CA GLY A 170 21.56 -4.19 -21.72
C GLY A 170 20.22 -4.88 -21.96
N SER A 171 19.65 -4.63 -23.14
CA SER A 171 19.02 -5.70 -23.92
C SER A 171 20.03 -6.84 -24.09
N GLY A 172 20.01 -7.83 -23.20
CA GLY A 172 20.89 -9.00 -23.30
C GLY A 172 21.48 -9.50 -21.98
N GLN A 173 20.65 -9.88 -21.02
CA GLN A 173 21.00 -10.89 -19.98
C GLN A 173 19.76 -11.22 -19.13
N GLN A 174 18.89 -12.10 -19.62
CA GLN A 174 17.75 -12.62 -18.86
C GLN A 174 17.62 -14.14 -19.14
N THR A 175 18.63 -14.92 -18.77
CA THR A 175 18.67 -16.38 -19.05
C THR A 175 19.44 -17.23 -18.04
N ALA A 176 19.86 -16.71 -16.88
CA ALA A 176 20.73 -17.46 -15.97
C ALA A 176 20.08 -17.78 -14.62
N LYS A 177 19.12 -18.74 -14.60
CA LYS A 177 18.86 -19.74 -13.52
C LYS A 177 17.49 -20.45 -13.52
N VAL A 178 16.62 -20.28 -14.53
CA VAL A 178 15.38 -21.09 -14.66
C VAL A 178 15.66 -22.35 -15.50
N ALA A 179 16.40 -23.30 -14.94
CA ALA A 179 16.74 -24.55 -15.63
C ALA A 179 15.76 -25.67 -15.24
N ALA A 180 14.50 -25.65 -15.73
CA ALA A 180 13.57 -26.80 -15.59
C ALA A 180 12.30 -26.79 -16.48
N LEU A 181 11.92 -25.67 -17.12
CA LEU A 181 10.68 -25.56 -17.93
C LEU A 181 11.00 -25.28 -19.40
N SER A 182 10.42 -26.07 -20.29
CA SER A 182 10.44 -25.79 -21.73
C SER A 182 9.50 -24.63 -22.08
N ALA A 183 9.76 -23.95 -23.21
CA ALA A 183 8.87 -22.90 -23.72
C ALA A 183 7.43 -23.40 -23.92
N ALA A 184 7.28 -24.61 -24.45
CA ALA A 184 5.97 -25.23 -24.66
C ALA A 184 5.24 -25.54 -23.33
N GLU A 185 5.94 -25.90 -22.26
CA GLU A 185 5.34 -26.05 -20.93
C GLU A 185 4.88 -24.70 -20.37
N MET A 186 5.70 -23.65 -20.51
CA MET A 186 5.32 -22.31 -20.06
C MET A 186 4.08 -21.79 -20.79
N ASP A 187 4.03 -21.94 -22.12
CA ASP A 187 2.90 -21.49 -22.93
C ASP A 187 1.62 -22.26 -22.58
N ARG A 188 1.71 -23.59 -22.37
CA ARG A 188 0.58 -24.39 -21.89
C ARG A 188 0.09 -23.94 -20.51
N LEU A 189 1.01 -23.63 -19.60
CA LEU A 189 0.66 -23.23 -18.24
C LEU A 189 -0.02 -21.85 -18.22
N VAL A 190 0.49 -20.89 -18.98
CA VAL A 190 -0.11 -19.56 -19.13
C VAL A 190 -1.47 -19.64 -19.83
N ALA A 191 -1.61 -20.49 -20.85
CA ALA A 191 -2.90 -20.71 -21.51
C ALA A 191 -3.94 -21.30 -20.54
N ALA A 192 -3.56 -22.27 -19.72
CA ALA A 192 -4.43 -22.86 -18.71
C ALA A 192 -4.84 -21.85 -17.63
N ALA A 193 -3.89 -21.04 -17.14
CA ALA A 193 -4.17 -19.98 -16.18
C ALA A 193 -5.11 -18.91 -16.77
N ARG A 194 -4.90 -18.52 -18.03
CA ARG A 194 -5.79 -17.59 -18.75
C ARG A 194 -7.20 -18.15 -18.88
N ALA A 195 -7.35 -19.42 -19.27
CA ALA A 195 -8.67 -20.05 -19.35
C ALA A 195 -9.36 -20.16 -17.98
N ALA A 196 -8.59 -20.34 -16.91
CA ALA A 196 -9.13 -20.36 -15.55
C ALA A 196 -9.61 -18.97 -15.09
N ARG A 197 -8.89 -17.90 -15.45
CA ARG A 197 -9.26 -16.51 -15.13
C ARG A 197 -10.68 -16.17 -15.56
N GLU A 198 -11.12 -16.65 -16.73
CA GLU A 198 -12.47 -16.39 -17.27
C GLU A 198 -13.59 -17.01 -16.43
N ARG A 199 -13.27 -17.90 -15.48
CA ARG A 199 -14.22 -18.51 -14.54
C ARG A 199 -14.23 -17.84 -13.16
N ALA A 200 -13.44 -16.79 -12.96
CA ALA A 200 -13.33 -16.10 -11.69
C ALA A 200 -14.69 -15.53 -11.23
N TYR A 201 -15.01 -15.72 -9.95
CA TYR A 201 -16.12 -15.04 -9.29
C TYR A 201 -15.56 -13.82 -8.55
N ALA A 202 -15.59 -12.66 -9.22
CA ALA A 202 -15.01 -11.42 -8.69
C ALA A 202 -15.94 -10.19 -8.84
N PRO A 203 -17.19 -10.23 -8.33
CA PRO A 203 -18.14 -9.14 -8.53
C PRO A 203 -17.84 -7.90 -7.68
N TYR A 204 -16.96 -7.98 -6.68
CA TYR A 204 -16.69 -6.86 -5.77
C TYR A 204 -15.46 -6.06 -6.22
N SER A 205 -14.37 -6.73 -6.58
CA SER A 205 -13.18 -6.05 -7.09
C SER A 205 -13.18 -5.84 -8.60
N GLU A 206 -13.97 -6.64 -9.33
CA GLU A 206 -13.92 -6.76 -10.79
C GLU A 206 -12.53 -7.17 -11.32
N PHE A 207 -11.65 -7.67 -10.45
CA PHE A 207 -10.28 -8.06 -10.77
C PHE A 207 -10.17 -9.58 -10.86
N GLN A 208 -10.19 -10.09 -12.09
CA GLN A 208 -10.14 -11.53 -12.35
C GLN A 208 -8.70 -12.03 -12.40
N VAL A 209 -8.44 -13.11 -11.66
CA VAL A 209 -7.14 -13.78 -11.56
C VAL A 209 -7.32 -15.25 -11.91
N GLY A 210 -6.44 -15.76 -12.76
CA GLY A 210 -6.33 -17.18 -13.04
C GLY A 210 -4.95 -17.71 -12.68
N ALA A 211 -4.89 -18.95 -12.19
CA ALA A 211 -3.65 -19.62 -11.84
C ALA A 211 -3.65 -21.06 -12.38
N ALA A 212 -2.45 -21.55 -12.69
CA ALA A 212 -2.22 -22.93 -13.09
C ALA A 212 -0.93 -23.46 -12.46
N LEU A 213 -1.02 -24.60 -11.76
CA LEU A 213 0.10 -25.31 -11.17
C LEU A 213 0.46 -26.52 -12.01
N LEU A 214 1.75 -26.63 -12.35
CA LEU A 214 2.30 -27.83 -12.98
C LEU A 214 2.79 -28.78 -11.88
N THR A 215 2.21 -29.96 -11.79
CA THR A 215 2.61 -30.99 -10.82
C THR A 215 3.89 -31.70 -11.28
N ALA A 216 4.52 -32.48 -10.38
CA ALA A 216 5.66 -33.32 -10.73
C ALA A 216 5.35 -34.38 -11.80
N SER A 217 4.09 -34.84 -11.89
CA SER A 217 3.64 -35.79 -12.92
C SER A 217 3.35 -35.14 -14.28
N GLY A 218 3.41 -33.80 -14.37
CA GLY A 218 3.12 -33.05 -15.59
C GLY A 218 1.65 -32.67 -15.78
N GLU A 219 0.80 -32.93 -14.78
CA GLU A 219 -0.60 -32.50 -14.76
C GLU A 219 -0.71 -31.00 -14.46
N ILE A 220 -1.70 -30.35 -15.06
CA ILE A 220 -1.99 -28.93 -14.81
C ILE A 220 -3.28 -28.82 -14.01
N VAL A 221 -3.14 -28.33 -12.77
CA VAL A 221 -4.29 -28.01 -11.91
C VAL A 221 -4.53 -26.52 -11.93
N THR A 222 -5.77 -26.10 -12.16
CA THR A 222 -6.11 -24.67 -12.32
C THR A 222 -6.96 -24.14 -11.19
N GLY A 223 -6.92 -22.82 -11.01
CA GLY A 223 -7.74 -22.09 -10.05
C GLY A 223 -8.05 -20.69 -10.54
N CYS A 224 -9.09 -20.10 -9.99
CA CYS A 224 -9.47 -18.70 -10.21
C CYS A 224 -9.86 -18.08 -8.87
N ASN A 225 -9.81 -16.75 -8.75
CA ASN A 225 -10.23 -16.12 -7.51
C ASN A 225 -11.75 -16.26 -7.31
N VAL A 226 -12.13 -16.46 -6.05
CA VAL A 226 -13.52 -16.57 -5.60
C VAL A 226 -13.69 -15.59 -4.44
N GLU A 227 -14.39 -14.51 -4.72
CA GLU A 227 -14.66 -13.47 -3.74
C GLU A 227 -15.87 -13.78 -2.86
N ASN A 228 -15.92 -13.10 -1.72
CA ASN A 228 -17.02 -13.18 -0.78
C ASN A 228 -17.36 -11.78 -0.26
N ALA A 229 -18.63 -11.54 0.10
CA ALA A 229 -19.05 -10.27 0.71
C ALA A 229 -18.28 -9.97 2.01
N SER A 230 -17.93 -11.02 2.77
CA SER A 230 -16.92 -10.93 3.83
C SER A 230 -15.53 -11.08 3.21
N TYR A 231 -14.86 -9.96 2.93
CA TYR A 231 -13.63 -9.95 2.11
C TYR A 231 -12.51 -10.85 2.66
N GLY A 232 -12.47 -11.09 3.97
CA GLY A 232 -11.51 -12.00 4.59
C GLY A 232 -11.67 -13.47 4.16
N ALA A 233 -12.85 -13.85 3.64
CA ALA A 233 -13.13 -15.17 3.11
C ALA A 233 -12.79 -15.33 1.61
N THR A 234 -12.27 -14.28 0.95
CA THR A 234 -11.86 -14.34 -0.45
C THR A 234 -10.70 -15.31 -0.64
N MET A 235 -10.82 -16.18 -1.64
CA MET A 235 -9.80 -17.13 -2.05
C MET A 235 -9.12 -16.65 -3.33
N CYS A 236 -7.79 -16.56 -3.31
CA CYS A 236 -7.01 -16.19 -4.49
C CYS A 236 -6.88 -17.38 -5.45
N ALA A 237 -6.67 -17.12 -6.73
CA ALA A 237 -6.55 -18.16 -7.77
C ALA A 237 -5.46 -19.20 -7.46
N GLU A 238 -4.32 -18.74 -6.96
CA GLU A 238 -3.16 -19.58 -6.63
C GLU A 238 -3.49 -20.54 -5.48
N ARG A 239 -4.22 -20.06 -4.46
CA ARG A 239 -4.67 -20.88 -3.33
C ARG A 239 -5.77 -21.86 -3.73
N VAL A 240 -6.66 -21.47 -4.66
CA VAL A 240 -7.65 -22.38 -5.24
C VAL A 240 -6.96 -23.49 -6.03
N ALA A 241 -6.00 -23.16 -6.90
CA ALA A 241 -5.22 -24.13 -7.66
C ALA A 241 -4.44 -25.08 -6.73
N LEU A 242 -3.74 -24.52 -5.73
CA LEU A 242 -2.96 -25.28 -4.75
C LEU A 242 -3.85 -26.20 -3.91
N GLY A 243 -4.94 -25.67 -3.34
CA GLY A 243 -5.88 -26.45 -2.54
C GLY A 243 -6.51 -27.58 -3.33
N THR A 244 -6.88 -27.32 -4.59
CA THR A 244 -7.39 -28.35 -5.51
C THR A 244 -6.34 -29.43 -5.77
N ALA A 245 -5.10 -29.04 -6.07
CA ALA A 245 -4.03 -30.00 -6.35
C ALA A 245 -3.71 -30.87 -5.13
N VAL A 246 -3.65 -30.26 -3.95
CA VAL A 246 -3.40 -30.95 -2.68
C VAL A 246 -4.55 -31.90 -2.34
N ALA A 247 -5.80 -31.49 -2.53
CA ALA A 247 -6.96 -32.35 -2.34
C ALA A 247 -6.98 -33.54 -3.31
N ALA A 248 -6.43 -33.36 -4.53
CA ALA A 248 -6.24 -34.43 -5.51
C ALA A 248 -5.00 -35.32 -5.23
N GLY A 249 -4.24 -35.04 -4.17
CA GLY A 249 -3.09 -35.86 -3.76
C GLY A 249 -1.73 -35.38 -4.28
N HIS A 250 -1.66 -34.27 -5.01
CA HIS A 250 -0.38 -33.71 -5.45
C HIS A 250 0.27 -32.86 -4.36
N ARG A 251 1.53 -33.13 -4.05
CA ARG A 251 2.33 -32.36 -3.07
C ARG A 251 3.68 -31.88 -3.60
N GLN A 252 3.95 -32.06 -4.88
CA GLN A 252 5.18 -31.66 -5.53
C GLN A 252 4.86 -30.92 -6.83
N PHE A 253 5.46 -29.75 -7.01
CA PHE A 253 5.15 -28.82 -8.10
C PHE A 253 6.42 -28.40 -8.82
N ARG A 254 6.32 -28.28 -10.15
CA ARG A 254 7.41 -27.85 -11.05
C ARG A 254 7.31 -26.38 -11.44
N ALA A 255 6.11 -25.79 -11.42
CA ALA A 255 5.88 -24.41 -11.85
C ALA A 255 4.51 -23.87 -11.41
N LEU A 256 4.40 -22.55 -11.35
CA LEU A 256 3.14 -21.83 -11.23
C LEU A 256 3.04 -20.78 -12.35
N ALA A 257 1.88 -20.64 -12.99
CA ALA A 257 1.54 -19.47 -13.78
C ALA A 257 0.39 -18.70 -13.14
N VAL A 258 0.47 -17.37 -13.17
CA VAL A 258 -0.57 -16.44 -12.71
C VAL A 258 -0.87 -15.44 -13.81
N VAL A 259 -2.15 -15.26 -14.13
CA VAL A 259 -2.63 -14.37 -15.18
C VAL A 259 -3.63 -13.38 -14.60
N THR A 260 -3.37 -12.09 -14.83
CA THR A 260 -4.25 -10.97 -14.49
C THR A 260 -4.38 -10.00 -15.67
N ASP A 261 -5.16 -8.93 -15.53
CA ASP A 261 -5.15 -7.79 -16.47
C ASP A 261 -4.21 -6.65 -16.05
N ALA A 262 -3.47 -6.83 -14.95
CA ALA A 262 -2.54 -5.84 -14.45
C ALA A 262 -1.34 -5.64 -15.40
N ASP A 263 -0.88 -4.38 -15.46
CA ASP A 263 0.26 -3.95 -16.26
C ASP A 263 1.18 -3.08 -15.38
N PRO A 264 2.38 -3.56 -15.01
CA PRO A 264 2.97 -4.86 -15.37
C PRO A 264 2.26 -6.06 -14.70
N PRO A 265 2.50 -7.32 -15.15
CA PRO A 265 1.91 -8.52 -14.58
C PRO A 265 2.04 -8.58 -13.05
N ALA A 266 0.90 -8.76 -12.36
CA ALA A 266 0.84 -8.72 -10.90
C ALA A 266 1.46 -9.99 -10.26
N PRO A 267 2.29 -9.85 -9.22
CA PRO A 267 2.78 -10.98 -8.45
C PRO A 267 1.72 -11.54 -7.49
N PRO A 268 1.84 -12.81 -7.05
CA PRO A 268 1.00 -13.38 -5.99
C PRO A 268 0.99 -12.53 -4.72
N CYS A 269 -0.12 -12.55 -3.97
CA CYS A 269 -0.18 -11.87 -2.66
C CYS A 269 0.62 -12.65 -1.59
N GLY A 270 0.89 -12.02 -0.43
CA GLY A 270 1.71 -12.63 0.63
C GLY A 270 1.18 -13.99 1.12
N ILE A 271 -0.14 -14.12 1.29
CA ILE A 271 -0.76 -15.39 1.72
C ILE A 271 -0.54 -16.48 0.66
N CYS A 272 -0.67 -16.16 -0.63
CA CYS A 272 -0.38 -17.11 -1.70
C CYS A 272 1.09 -17.54 -1.69
N ARG A 273 2.02 -16.59 -1.56
CA ARG A 273 3.47 -16.89 -1.51
C ARG A 273 3.79 -17.83 -0.35
N GLN A 274 3.27 -17.55 0.85
CA GLN A 274 3.45 -18.41 2.01
C GLN A 274 2.77 -19.78 1.82
N SER A 275 1.58 -19.82 1.23
CA SER A 275 0.87 -21.09 0.95
C SER A 275 1.65 -21.96 -0.05
N ILE A 276 2.23 -21.36 -1.08
CA ILE A 276 3.04 -22.06 -2.08
C ILE A 276 4.35 -22.53 -1.46
N ALA A 277 4.99 -21.71 -0.61
CA ALA A 277 6.24 -22.05 0.08
C ALA A 277 6.12 -23.30 0.96
N GLU A 278 4.92 -23.61 1.46
CA GLU A 278 4.66 -24.85 2.22
C GLU A 278 4.88 -26.12 1.37
N PHE A 279 4.64 -26.05 0.04
CA PHE A 279 4.65 -27.24 -0.84
C PHE A 279 5.68 -27.17 -1.97
N ALA A 280 6.46 -26.10 -2.06
CA ALA A 280 7.36 -25.87 -3.19
C ALA A 280 8.74 -25.39 -2.73
N ALA A 281 9.76 -25.79 -3.49
CA ALA A 281 11.12 -25.32 -3.29
C ALA A 281 11.24 -23.81 -3.58
N GLU A 282 12.22 -23.16 -2.97
CA GLU A 282 12.50 -21.73 -3.16
C GLU A 282 12.74 -21.36 -4.63
N ASP A 283 13.27 -22.28 -5.43
CA ASP A 283 13.57 -22.10 -6.85
C ASP A 283 12.38 -22.38 -7.79
N LEU A 284 11.18 -22.66 -7.25
CA LEU A 284 9.97 -22.88 -8.04
C LEU A 284 9.76 -21.71 -9.02
N PRO A 285 9.74 -21.96 -10.34
CA PRO A 285 9.44 -20.93 -11.32
C PRO A 285 7.98 -20.45 -11.22
N VAL A 286 7.82 -19.14 -11.12
CA VAL A 286 6.54 -18.41 -11.11
C VAL A 286 6.47 -17.52 -12.34
N ILE A 287 5.56 -17.85 -13.24
CA ILE A 287 5.31 -17.14 -14.50
C ILE A 287 4.19 -16.14 -14.26
N LEU A 288 4.53 -14.86 -14.25
CA LEU A 288 3.58 -13.76 -14.16
C LEU A 288 3.26 -13.31 -15.57
N ALA A 289 2.00 -13.38 -15.97
CA ALA A 289 1.56 -12.94 -17.28
C ALA A 289 0.34 -12.02 -17.18
N ASN A 290 0.17 -11.15 -18.17
CA ASN A 290 -1.03 -10.34 -18.28
C ASN A 290 -1.86 -10.66 -19.53
N VAL A 291 -3.06 -10.08 -19.60
CA VAL A 291 -3.95 -10.30 -20.74
C VAL A 291 -3.37 -9.78 -22.06
N LYS A 292 -2.44 -8.82 -22.02
CA LYS A 292 -1.76 -8.21 -23.18
C LYS A 292 -0.62 -9.06 -23.75
N GLY A 293 -0.28 -10.18 -23.11
CA GLY A 293 0.77 -11.09 -23.57
C GLY A 293 2.16 -10.78 -23.01
N GLU A 294 2.30 -9.78 -22.13
CA GLU A 294 3.54 -9.59 -21.37
C GLU A 294 3.72 -10.73 -20.37
N ARG A 295 4.95 -11.21 -20.24
CA ARG A 295 5.32 -12.26 -19.30
C ARG A 295 6.64 -11.97 -18.61
N ARG A 296 6.71 -12.30 -17.33
CA ARG A 296 7.91 -12.27 -16.49
C ARG A 296 8.03 -13.59 -15.75
N VAL A 297 9.23 -14.14 -15.69
CA VAL A 297 9.50 -15.36 -14.93
C VAL A 297 10.41 -15.00 -13.77
N LEU A 298 9.97 -15.35 -12.57
CA LEU A 298 10.70 -15.18 -11.31
C LEU A 298 10.71 -16.52 -10.57
N THR A 299 11.57 -16.68 -9.58
CA THR A 299 11.48 -17.80 -8.64
C THR A 299 10.60 -17.43 -7.44
N LEU A 300 10.15 -18.42 -6.67
CA LEU A 300 9.47 -18.17 -5.41
C LEU A 300 10.36 -17.38 -4.44
N LYS A 301 11.67 -17.63 -4.43
CA LYS A 301 12.67 -16.89 -3.66
C LYS A 301 12.73 -15.40 -4.02
N ASP A 302 12.68 -15.08 -5.31
CA ASP A 302 12.67 -13.69 -5.78
C ASP A 302 11.40 -12.95 -5.29
N LEU A 303 10.30 -13.68 -5.14
CA LEU A 303 9.01 -13.15 -4.69
C LEU A 303 8.87 -13.15 -3.17
N PHE A 304 9.51 -14.06 -2.46
CA PHE A 304 9.29 -14.31 -1.04
C PHE A 304 10.56 -14.82 -0.34
N PRO A 305 11.59 -13.96 -0.18
CA PRO A 305 12.84 -14.34 0.45
C PRO A 305 12.65 -14.57 1.95
N GLY A 306 13.27 -15.63 2.49
CA GLY A 306 13.21 -15.93 3.92
C GLY A 306 11.83 -16.39 4.39
N ALA A 307 11.17 -17.22 3.58
CA ALA A 307 9.85 -17.76 3.88
C ALA A 307 9.81 -18.40 5.28
N PHE A 308 8.72 -18.16 6.01
CA PHE A 308 8.53 -18.77 7.31
C PHE A 308 8.17 -20.26 7.15
N HIS A 309 8.82 -21.11 7.94
CA HIS A 309 8.53 -22.54 8.00
C HIS A 309 8.42 -22.99 9.45
N LEU A 310 7.45 -23.86 9.73
CA LEU A 310 7.33 -24.56 11.01
C LEU A 310 7.68 -26.03 10.79
N SER A 311 8.67 -26.53 11.52
CA SER A 311 8.90 -27.97 11.58
C SER A 311 7.74 -28.64 12.34
N PRO A 312 7.16 -29.73 11.82
CA PRO A 312 6.26 -30.57 12.62
C PRO A 312 6.96 -30.96 13.92
N ARG A 313 6.22 -31.00 15.03
CA ARG A 313 6.77 -31.58 16.27
C ARG A 313 7.09 -33.05 15.99
N GLU A 314 8.29 -33.49 16.35
CA GLU A 314 8.60 -34.92 16.36
C GLU A 314 7.57 -35.62 17.26
N GLU A 315 6.84 -36.57 16.69
CA GLU A 315 5.96 -37.45 17.47
C GLU A 315 6.88 -38.32 18.34
N GLY A 316 6.80 -38.11 19.66
CA GLY A 316 7.45 -38.96 20.66
C GLY A 316 6.68 -40.25 20.90
#